data_AF-A0A916LFJ5-F1
#
_entry.id   AF-A0A916LFJ5-F1
#
_cell.length_a   1.000
_cell.length_b   1.000
_cell.length_c   1.000
_cell.angle_alpha   90.00
_cell.angle_beta   90.00
_cell.angle_gamma   90.00
#
_symmetry.space_group_name_H-M   'P 1'
#
loop_
_entity.id
_entity.type
_entity.pdbx_description
1 polymer ?
#
loop_
_entity_poly.entity_id
_entity_poly.type
_entity_poly.pdbx_seq_one_letter_code
_entity_poly.pdbx_strand_id
1 'polypeptide(L)' 'MRTPATVVAGVDLGDAVFAAAVRAGVARVEQLMDTELRQADEVMSDSLLHLFNAGGKRFRPLFTVL' A
#
# COMPACT_ATOMS: atom_id res chain seq x y z
N MET A 1 -20.54 3.12 -1.82
CA MET A 1 -20.24 4.20 -0.85
C MET A 1 -18.82 4.70 -1.15
N ARG A 2 -18.58 6.01 -1.30
CA ARG A 2 -17.22 6.54 -1.51
C ARG A 2 -16.48 6.59 -0.17
N THR A 3 -15.25 6.10 -0.12
CA THR A 3 -14.37 6.25 1.04
C THR A 3 -14.07 7.74 1.28
N PRO A 4 -14.22 8.26 2.51
CA PRO A 4 -13.90 9.65 2.83
C PRO A 4 -12.43 9.99 2.50
N ALA A 5 -12.17 11.26 2.17
CA ALA A 5 -10.82 11.72 1.84
C ALA A 5 -9.83 11.55 3.01
N THR A 6 -10.33 11.61 4.24
CA THR A 6 -9.57 11.41 5.49
C THR A 6 -9.24 9.95 5.77
N VAL A 7 -9.83 8.99 5.04
CA VAL A 7 -9.67 7.56 5.31
C VAL A 7 -8.59 6.94 4.41
N VAL A 8 -7.54 6.39 5.03
CA VAL A 8 -6.45 5.67 4.35
C VAL A 8 -6.36 4.26 4.91
N ALA A 9 -6.41 3.25 4.03
CA ALA A 9 -6.36 1.82 4.40
C ALA A 9 -7.35 1.41 5.52
N GLY A 10 -8.52 2.06 5.57
CA GLY A 10 -9.57 1.79 6.57
C GLY A 10 -9.43 2.55 7.90
N VAL A 11 -8.39 3.39 8.04
CA VAL A 11 -8.18 4.26 9.21
C VAL A 11 -8.58 5.68 8.84
N ASP A 12 -9.45 6.31 9.65
CA ASP A 12 -9.78 7.73 9.52
C ASP A 12 -8.74 8.59 10.23
N LEU A 13 -8.08 9.47 9.47
CA LEU A 13 -6.99 10.31 9.96
C LEU A 13 -7.47 11.72 10.35
N GLY A 14 -8.75 12.04 10.16
CA GLY A 14 -9.36 13.30 10.58
C GLY A 14 -8.96 14.56 9.78
N ASP A 15 -7.79 14.55 9.13
CA ASP A 15 -7.30 15.65 8.29
C ASP A 15 -7.02 15.18 6.85
N ALA A 16 -7.59 15.88 5.87
CA ALA A 16 -7.54 15.48 4.48
C ALA A 16 -6.16 15.69 3.83
N VAL A 17 -5.40 16.69 4.27
CA VAL A 17 -4.06 16.99 3.73
C VAL A 17 -3.07 15.95 4.25
N PHE A 18 -3.14 15.66 5.54
CA PHE A 18 -2.38 14.60 6.18
C PHE A 18 -2.72 13.23 5.56
N ALA A 19 -4.01 12.93 5.37
CA ALA A 19 -4.43 11.70 4.70
C ALA A 19 -3.90 11.57 3.27
N ALA A 20 -3.83 12.67 2.52
CA ALA A 20 -3.21 12.67 1.19
C ALA A 20 -1.71 12.37 1.26
N ALA A 21 -0.98 12.97 2.20
CA ALA A 21 0.45 12.73 2.40
C ALA A 21 0.74 11.28 2.79
N VAL A 22 -0.03 10.73 3.74
CA VAL A 22 0.08 9.33 4.18
C VAL A 22 -0.24 8.37 3.02
N ARG A 23 -1.30 8.64 2.24
CA ARG A 23 -1.64 7.84 1.05
C ARG A 23 -0.51 7.82 0.03
N ALA A 24 0.13 8.96 -0.22
CA ALA A 24 1.28 9.03 -1.11
C ALA A 24 2.49 8.23 -0.56
N GLY A 25 2.73 8.27 0.75
CA GLY A 25 3.75 7.45 1.40
C GLY A 25 3.50 5.96 1.23
N VAL A 26 2.28 5.50 1.51
CA VAL A 26 1.88 4.09 1.34
C VAL A 26 2.05 3.64 -0.12
N ALA A 27 1.65 4.47 -1.09
CA ALA A 27 1.83 4.16 -2.50
C ALA A 27 3.30 3.97 -2.89
N ARG A 28 4.23 4.77 -2.34
CA ARG A 28 5.67 4.60 -2.58
C ARG A 28 6.20 3.29 -2.00
N VAL A 29 5.73 2.89 -0.82
CA VAL A 29 6.09 1.59 -0.23
C VAL A 29 5.59 0.44 -1.11
N GLU A 30 4.37 0.52 -1.63
CA GLU A 30 3.84 -0.49 -2.55
C GLU A 30 4.65 -0.58 -3.85
N GLN A 31 5.03 0.57 -4.44
CA GLN A 31 5.87 0.62 -5.63
C GLN A 31 7.26 0.00 -5.39
N LEU A 32 7.86 0.26 -4.24
CA LEU A 32 9.14 -0.35 -3.87
C LEU A 32 9.00 -1.87 -3.75
N MET A 33 7.98 -2.35 -3.04
CA MET A 33 7.75 -3.79 -2.89
C MET A 33 7.46 -4.49 -4.23
N ASP A 34 6.66 -3.89 -5.12
CA ASP A 34 6.43 -4.44 -6.47
C ASP A 34 7.75 -4.53 -7.26
N THR A 35 8.57 -3.49 -7.21
CA THR A 35 9.87 -3.45 -7.89
C THR A 35 10.79 -4.56 -7.39
N GLU A 36 10.96 -4.67 -6.06
CA GLU A 36 11.82 -5.69 -5.44
C GLU A 36 11.32 -7.12 -5.71
N LEU A 37 9.99 -7.35 -5.67
CA LEU A 37 9.41 -8.66 -5.96
C LEU A 37 9.62 -9.09 -7.41
N ARG A 38 9.60 -8.16 -8.37
CA ARG A 38 9.89 -8.46 -9.79
C ARG A 38 11.35 -8.80 -10.06
N GLN A 39 12.27 -8.41 -9.18
CA GLN A 39 13.70 -8.78 -9.27
C GLN A 39 14.00 -10.16 -8.67
N ALA A 40 13.03 -10.78 -7.98
CA ALA A 40 13.18 -12.14 -7.48
C ALA A 40 13.05 -13.18 -8.62
N ASP A 41 13.71 -14.32 -8.47
CA ASP A 41 13.79 -15.44 -9.43
C ASP A 41 12.43 -15.76 -10.11
N GLU A 42 12.43 -15.90 -11.44
CA GLU A 42 11.21 -15.91 -12.30
C GLU A 42 10.17 -16.95 -11.87
N VAL A 43 10.63 -18.09 -11.35
CA VAL A 43 9.77 -19.22 -10.93
C VAL A 43 8.98 -18.91 -9.64
N MET A 44 9.48 -18.03 -8.79
CA MET A 44 8.86 -17.67 -7.51
C MET A 44 7.99 -16.41 -7.63
N SER A 45 8.26 -15.58 -8.65
CA SER A 45 7.64 -14.27 -8.86
C SER A 45 6.16 -14.32 -9.24
N ASP A 46 5.71 -15.30 -10.01
CA ASP A 46 4.33 -15.31 -10.54
C ASP A 46 3.25 -15.45 -9.44
N SER A 47 3.43 -16.39 -8.49
CA SER A 47 2.48 -16.59 -7.39
C SER A 47 2.54 -15.46 -6.37
N LEU A 48 3.74 -14.92 -6.12
CA LEU A 48 3.96 -13.82 -5.19
C LEU A 48 3.39 -12.50 -5.73
N LEU A 49 3.59 -12.20 -7.01
CA LEU A 49 2.96 -11.05 -7.66
C LEU A 49 1.44 -11.16 -7.61
N HIS A 50 0.89 -12.36 -7.84
CA HIS A 50 -0.56 -12.56 -7.79
C HIS A 50 -1.13 -12.24 -6.42
N LEU A 51 -0.49 -12.73 -5.34
CA LEU A 51 -0.92 -12.46 -3.97
C LEU A 51 -0.72 -10.98 -3.59
N PHE A 52 0.39 -10.38 -4.04
CA PHE A 52 0.67 -8.97 -3.80
C PHE A 52 -0.37 -8.07 -4.47
N ASN A 53 -0.69 -8.33 -5.74
CA ASN A 53 -1.70 -7.61 -6.53
C ASN A 53 -3.13 -7.86 -6.03
N ALA A 54 -3.42 -9.05 -5.50
CA ALA A 54 -4.71 -9.35 -4.86
C ALA A 54 -4.97 -8.45 -3.64
N GLY A 55 -3.91 -7.90 -3.04
CA GLY A 55 -3.97 -6.84 -2.05
C GLY A 55 -4.26 -7.32 -0.62
N GLY A 56 -3.67 -6.62 0.34
CA GLY A 56 -3.91 -6.81 1.78
C GLY A 56 -4.51 -5.57 2.44
N LYS A 57 -4.69 -5.61 3.77
CA LYS A 57 -5.21 -4.47 4.56
C LYS A 57 -4.28 -3.24 4.58
N ARG A 58 -3.07 -3.32 3.99
CA ARG A 58 -2.06 -2.25 3.92
C ARG A 58 -1.69 -1.63 5.28
N PHE A 59 -2.05 -2.29 6.38
CA PHE A 59 -1.88 -1.79 7.74
C PHE A 59 -0.41 -1.64 8.12
N ARG A 60 0.44 -2.58 7.67
CA ARG A 60 1.89 -2.54 7.92
C ARG A 60 2.56 -1.35 7.20
N PRO A 61 2.37 -1.17 5.87
CA PRO A 61 2.83 0.06 5.19
C PRO A 61 2.29 1.35 5.80
N LEU A 62 1.01 1.38 6.20
CA LEU A 62 0.41 2.54 6.87
C LEU A 62 1.16 2.88 8.17
N PHE A 63 1.41 1.89 9.03
CA PHE A 63 2.11 2.10 10.31
C PHE A 63 3.57 2.53 10.12
N THR A 64 4.24 2.10 9.05
CA THR A 64 5.62 2.55 8.75
C THR A 64 5.69 4.03 8.33
N VAL A 65 4.61 4.56 7.74
CA VAL A 65 4.55 5.94 7.25
C VAL A 65 4.14 6.93 8.34
N LEU A 66 3.40 6.48 9.35
CA LEU A 66 2.95 7.26 10.51
C LEU A 66 4.06 7.40 11.56
#